data_AF-A0A5C7AN15-F1
#
_entry.id   AF-A0A5C7AN15-F1
#
_cell.length_a   1.000
_cell.length_b   1.000
_cell.length_c   1.000
_cell.angle_alpha   90.00
_cell.angle_beta   90.00
_cell.angle_gamma   90.00
#
_symmetry.space_group_name_H-M   'P 1'
#
loop_
_entity.id
_entity.type
_entity.pdbx_description
1 polymer ?
#
loop_
_entity_poly.entity_id
_entity_poly.type
_entity_poly.pdbx_seq_one_letter_code
_entity_poly.pdbx_strand_id
1 'polypeptide(L)'
;MKIWIIVLFLSLGSFMNAQQVISNGKVYEVKGKAIFMDGEEITTSLLKTEKDQIFKTLKTQTRDAKRAEKAQKRLEKSHKKAQKQLKEKQKAQSRFNKAKKRLDQNKAKYEKLKAAGKLSPNADVKWIKKLDGYTKTLEKATRNLKRT
;
A
#
# COMPACT_ATOMS: atom_id res chain seq x y z
N MET A 1 24.43 9.06 -1.82
CA MET A 1 23.74 9.75 -2.94
C MET A 1 23.94 9.03 -4.28
N LYS A 2 23.53 7.75 -4.41
CA LYS A 2 23.77 6.96 -5.64
C LYS A 2 22.54 6.26 -6.23
N ILE A 3 21.38 6.36 -5.58
CA ILE A 3 20.13 5.70 -6.02
C ILE A 3 18.99 6.71 -6.25
N TRP A 4 19.13 7.94 -5.73
CA TRP A 4 18.07 8.95 -5.76
C TRP A 4 17.93 9.68 -7.09
N ILE A 5 19.01 9.76 -7.88
CA ILE A 5 19.00 10.45 -9.18
C ILE A 5 18.19 9.66 -10.23
N ILE A 6 18.10 8.33 -10.09
CA ILE A 6 17.34 7.47 -11.00
C ILE A 6 15.82 7.62 -10.79
N VAL A 7 15.40 7.97 -9.56
CA VAL A 7 13.97 8.14 -9.23
C VAL A 7 13.46 9.54 -9.63
N LEU A 8 14.34 10.54 -9.70
CA LEU A 8 13.97 11.92 -10.06
C LEU A 8 13.61 12.10 -11.55
N PHE A 9 14.09 11.22 -12.43
CA PHE A 9 13.83 11.31 -13.87
C PHE A 9 12.47 10.72 -14.31
N LEU A 10 11.75 10.04 -13.42
CA LEU A 10 10.42 9.48 -13.71
C LEU A 10 9.27 10.49 -13.59
N SER A 11 9.54 11.69 -13.06
CA SER A 11 8.53 12.75 -12.87
C SER A 11 8.57 13.88 -13.90
N LEU A 12 9.58 13.95 -14.79
CA LEU A 12 9.58 14.87 -15.92
C LEU A 12 8.91 14.21 -17.12
N GLY A 13 7.58 14.31 -17.17
CA GLY A 13 6.83 14.07 -18.41
C GLY A 13 7.31 15.00 -19.51
N SER A 14 7.33 14.49 -20.74
CA SER A 14 7.57 15.20 -22.00
C SER A 14 9.02 15.28 -22.50
N PHE A 15 9.65 14.13 -22.77
CA PHE A 15 10.46 13.98 -23.98
C PHE A 15 9.89 12.82 -24.80
N MET A 16 9.32 13.17 -25.95
CA MET A 16 8.52 12.31 -26.82
C MET A 16 9.26 11.04 -27.26
N ASN A 17 8.74 9.88 -26.86
CA ASN A 17 8.83 8.56 -27.52
C ASN A 17 10.20 8.10 -28.05
N ALA A 18 11.30 8.54 -27.45
CA ALA A 18 12.64 8.09 -27.80
C ALA A 18 13.15 7.08 -26.77
N GLN A 19 13.63 5.92 -27.23
CA GLN A 19 14.18 4.89 -26.35
C GLN A 19 15.67 4.74 -26.60
N GLN A 20 16.46 4.99 -25.56
CA GLN A 20 17.91 4.78 -25.61
C GLN A 20 18.23 3.30 -25.46
N VAL A 21 19.11 2.80 -26.32
CA VAL A 21 19.58 1.42 -26.33
C VAL A 21 21.09 1.39 -26.50
N ILE A 22 21.76 0.58 -25.70
CA ILE A 22 23.21 0.37 -25.79
C ILE A 22 23.43 -0.88 -26.61
N SER A 23 24.13 -0.75 -27.74
CA SER A 23 24.50 -1.88 -28.60
C SER A 23 25.97 -1.72 -29.01
N ASN A 24 26.77 -2.76 -28.86
CA ASN A 24 28.20 -2.75 -29.21
C ASN A 24 28.98 -1.58 -28.56
N GLY A 25 28.63 -1.22 -27.31
CA GLY A 25 29.28 -0.14 -26.56
C GLY A 25 28.89 1.28 -26.99
N LYS A 26 28.06 1.44 -28.03
CA LYS A 26 27.55 2.74 -28.48
C LYS A 26 26.10 2.94 -28.01
N VAL A 27 25.77 4.20 -27.69
CA VAL A 27 24.42 4.61 -27.28
C VAL A 27 23.66 5.05 -28.53
N TYR A 28 22.53 4.41 -28.79
CA TYR A 28 21.62 4.78 -29.87
C TYR A 28 20.29 5.27 -29.29
N GLU A 29 19.68 6.24 -29.93
CA GLU A 29 18.32 6.69 -29.63
C GLU A 29 17.38 6.16 -30.72
N VAL A 30 16.37 5.39 -30.34
CA VAL A 30 15.42 4.77 -31.28
C VAL A 30 14.07 5.47 -31.19
N LYS A 31 13.59 6.00 -32.32
CA LYS A 31 12.27 6.62 -32.48
C LYS A 31 11.50 5.89 -33.57
N GLY A 32 10.62 4.97 -33.17
CA GLY A 32 9.87 4.14 -34.13
C GLY A 32 10.80 3.20 -34.90
N LYS A 33 11.02 3.49 -36.20
CA LYS A 33 11.92 2.71 -37.09
C LYS A 33 13.27 3.40 -37.36
N ALA A 34 13.44 4.64 -36.91
CA ALA A 34 14.66 5.41 -37.12
C ALA A 34 15.62 5.23 -35.92
N ILE A 35 16.91 5.13 -36.23
CA ILE A 35 18.00 4.96 -35.28
C ILE A 35 18.89 6.20 -35.37
N PHE A 36 19.08 6.85 -34.23
CA PHE A 36 19.87 8.06 -34.10
C PHE A 36 21.12 7.81 -33.25
N MET A 37 22.21 8.48 -33.59
CA MET A 37 23.43 8.56 -32.78
C MET A 37 23.80 10.04 -32.69
N ASP A 38 23.98 10.56 -31.47
CA ASP A 38 24.31 11.97 -31.22
C ASP A 38 23.36 12.99 -31.90
N GLY A 39 22.10 12.60 -32.11
CA GLY A 39 21.07 13.44 -32.75
C GLY A 39 20.95 13.29 -34.26
N GLU A 40 21.88 12.60 -34.93
CA GLU A 40 21.84 12.35 -36.38
C GLU A 40 21.20 11.00 -36.69
N GLU A 41 20.34 10.97 -37.73
CA GLU A 41 19.74 9.72 -38.19
C GLU A 41 20.74 8.90 -39.00
N ILE A 42 21.20 7.78 -38.43
CA ILE A 42 22.17 6.88 -39.06
C ILE A 42 21.51 5.59 -39.58
N THR A 43 20.18 5.56 -39.64
CA THR A 43 19.41 4.38 -40.07
C THR A 43 19.88 3.85 -41.41
N THR A 44 20.21 4.67 -42.40
CA THR A 44 20.63 4.19 -43.73
C THR A 44 22.05 3.63 -43.75
N SER A 45 22.93 4.14 -42.87
CA SER A 45 24.35 3.77 -42.78
C SER A 45 24.59 2.44 -42.05
N LEU A 46 23.69 2.06 -41.14
CA LEU A 46 23.76 0.80 -40.39
C LEU A 46 23.49 -0.44 -41.25
N LEU A 47 24.26 -1.51 -41.00
CA LEU A 47 23.99 -2.80 -41.63
C LEU A 47 22.67 -3.40 -41.11
N LYS A 48 22.01 -4.23 -41.92
CA LYS A 48 20.75 -4.88 -41.52
C LYS A 48 20.88 -5.67 -40.22
N THR A 49 22.00 -6.36 -40.02
CA THR A 49 22.27 -7.15 -38.82
C THR A 49 22.41 -6.27 -37.57
N GLU A 50 23.04 -5.10 -37.69
CA GLU A 50 23.20 -4.15 -36.58
C GLU A 50 21.87 -3.53 -36.19
N LYS A 51 21.04 -3.17 -37.17
CA LYS A 51 19.65 -2.71 -36.93
C LYS A 51 18.86 -3.75 -36.15
N ASP A 52 18.92 -5.00 -36.58
CA ASP A 52 18.20 -6.10 -35.94
C ASP A 52 18.67 -6.30 -34.49
N GLN A 53 19.99 -6.17 -34.23
CA GLN A 53 20.53 -6.20 -32.87
C GLN A 53 20.00 -5.04 -32.02
N ILE A 54 20.04 -3.80 -32.53
CA ILE A 54 19.56 -2.60 -31.84
C ILE A 54 18.07 -2.74 -31.47
N PHE A 55 17.22 -3.14 -32.42
CA PHE A 55 15.79 -3.35 -32.17
C PHE A 55 15.52 -4.53 -31.23
N LYS A 56 16.30 -5.62 -31.32
CA LYS A 56 16.16 -6.78 -30.42
C LYS A 56 16.52 -6.40 -28.98
N THR A 57 17.60 -5.65 -28.79
CA THR A 57 18.00 -5.14 -27.47
C THR A 57 16.94 -4.21 -26.91
N LEU A 58 16.42 -3.29 -27.72
CA LEU A 58 15.33 -2.40 -27.32
C LEU A 58 14.06 -3.17 -26.91
N LYS A 59 13.65 -4.16 -27.71
CA LYS A 59 12.49 -5.01 -27.39
C LYS A 59 12.69 -5.79 -26.09
N THR A 60 13.93 -6.19 -25.81
CA THR A 60 14.28 -6.92 -24.59
C THR A 60 14.24 -5.99 -23.38
N GLN A 61 14.89 -4.82 -23.46
CA GLN A 61 14.86 -3.80 -22.41
C GLN A 61 13.44 -3.32 -22.09
N THR A 62 12.62 -3.03 -23.11
CA THR A 62 11.22 -2.63 -22.90
C THR A 62 10.38 -3.73 -22.26
N ARG A 63 10.61 -5.00 -22.63
CA ARG A 63 9.95 -6.15 -22.01
C ARG A 63 10.36 -6.29 -20.54
N ASP A 64 11.64 -6.15 -20.25
CA ASP A 64 12.18 -6.31 -18.90
C ASP A 64 11.77 -5.13 -18.00
N ALA A 65 11.75 -3.91 -18.52
CA ALA A 65 11.18 -2.74 -17.85
C ALA A 65 9.69 -2.96 -17.52
N LYS A 66 8.88 -3.43 -18.48
CA LYS A 66 7.46 -3.78 -18.23
C LYS A 66 7.30 -4.88 -17.19
N ARG A 67 8.20 -5.86 -17.16
CA ARG A 67 8.19 -6.93 -16.14
C ARG A 67 8.55 -6.38 -14.76
N ALA A 68 9.59 -5.55 -14.68
CA ALA A 68 10.01 -4.89 -13.45
C ALA A 68 8.90 -3.97 -12.90
N GLU A 69 8.28 -3.16 -13.75
CA GLU A 69 7.15 -2.29 -13.38
C GLU A 69 5.95 -3.11 -12.86
N LYS A 70 5.60 -4.21 -13.55
CA LYS A 70 4.54 -5.13 -13.09
C LYS A 70 4.90 -5.77 -11.75
N ALA A 71 6.15 -6.15 -11.54
CA ALA A 71 6.62 -6.73 -10.28
C ALA A 71 6.55 -5.70 -9.15
N GLN A 72 7.02 -4.46 -9.37
CA GLN A 72 6.91 -3.37 -8.40
C GLN A 72 5.45 -3.06 -8.05
N LYS A 73 4.57 -2.93 -9.06
CA LYS A 73 3.13 -2.71 -8.83
C LYS A 73 2.48 -3.86 -8.03
N ARG A 74 2.91 -5.11 -8.23
CA ARG A 74 2.44 -6.26 -7.44
C ARG A 74 2.92 -6.18 -5.99
N LEU A 75 4.18 -5.85 -5.77
CA LEU A 75 4.77 -5.67 -4.44
C LEU A 75 4.07 -4.52 -3.69
N GLU A 76 3.89 -3.36 -4.32
CA GLU A 76 3.22 -2.21 -3.73
C GLU A 76 1.77 -2.55 -3.35
N LYS A 77 1.03 -3.23 -4.24
CA LYS A 77 -0.33 -3.69 -3.93
C LYS A 77 -0.35 -4.68 -2.76
N SER A 78 0.62 -5.58 -2.68
CA SER A 78 0.75 -6.54 -1.58
C SER A 78 1.01 -5.82 -0.26
N HIS A 79 2.00 -4.92 -0.22
CA HIS A 79 2.31 -4.09 0.95
C HIS A 79 1.10 -3.26 1.40
N LYS A 80 0.38 -2.63 0.47
CA LYS A 80 -0.80 -1.84 0.78
C LYS A 80 -1.94 -2.69 1.35
N LYS A 81 -2.14 -3.91 0.86
CA LYS A 81 -3.12 -4.86 1.42
C LYS A 81 -2.73 -5.28 2.83
N ALA A 82 -1.48 -5.68 3.04
CA ALA A 82 -0.98 -6.06 4.36
C ALA A 82 -1.09 -4.91 5.37
N GLN A 83 -0.73 -3.69 4.98
CA GLN A 83 -0.85 -2.51 5.85
C GLN A 83 -2.32 -2.20 6.21
N LYS A 84 -3.25 -2.35 5.26
CA LYS A 84 -4.69 -2.18 5.53
C LYS A 84 -5.19 -3.22 6.53
N GLN A 85 -4.87 -4.50 6.33
CA GLN A 85 -5.25 -5.58 7.25
C GLN A 85 -4.69 -5.36 8.65
N LEU A 86 -3.42 -4.96 8.76
CA LEU A 86 -2.80 -4.64 10.05
C LEU A 86 -3.52 -3.47 10.75
N LYS A 87 -3.84 -2.40 10.01
CA LYS A 87 -4.59 -1.25 10.54
C LYS A 87 -6.00 -1.66 10.99
N GLU A 88 -6.68 -2.54 10.28
CA GLU A 88 -8.00 -3.05 10.66
C GLU A 88 -7.94 -3.86 11.95
N LYS A 89 -6.98 -4.78 12.08
CA LYS A 89 -6.73 -5.55 13.31
C LYS A 89 -6.42 -4.64 14.50
N GLN A 90 -5.53 -3.66 14.33
CA GLN A 90 -5.21 -2.68 15.37
C GLN A 90 -6.44 -1.86 15.80
N LYS A 91 -7.26 -1.43 14.85
CA LYS A 91 -8.53 -0.72 15.15
C LYS A 91 -9.51 -1.62 15.89
N ALA A 92 -9.65 -2.88 15.49
CA ALA A 92 -10.51 -3.84 16.17
C ALA A 92 -10.05 -4.10 17.60
N GLN A 93 -8.74 -4.30 17.81
CA GLN A 93 -8.15 -4.49 19.14
C GLN A 93 -8.36 -3.26 20.02
N SER A 94 -8.13 -2.06 19.47
CA SER A 94 -8.35 -0.80 20.20
C SER A 94 -9.81 -0.64 20.62
N ARG A 95 -10.77 -0.97 19.74
CA ARG A 95 -12.21 -0.95 20.06
C ARG A 95 -12.56 -1.94 21.15
N PHE A 96 -12.04 -3.16 21.09
CA PHE A 96 -12.20 -4.17 22.13
C PHE A 96 -11.66 -3.68 23.48
N ASN A 97 -10.42 -3.20 23.52
CA ASN A 97 -9.80 -2.71 24.75
C ASN A 97 -10.59 -1.55 25.37
N LYS A 98 -11.06 -0.59 24.55
CA LYS A 98 -11.90 0.53 25.00
C LYS A 98 -13.25 0.06 25.55
N ALA A 99 -13.90 -0.90 24.88
CA ALA A 99 -15.17 -1.46 25.35
C ALA A 99 -14.99 -2.21 26.67
N LYS A 100 -13.95 -3.03 26.78
CA LYS A 100 -13.61 -3.77 28.00
C LYS A 100 -13.35 -2.83 29.16
N LYS A 101 -12.47 -1.83 28.97
CA LYS A 101 -12.17 -0.81 29.98
C LYS A 101 -13.43 -0.08 30.46
N ARG A 102 -14.33 0.31 29.55
CA ARG A 102 -15.58 0.99 29.92
C ARG A 102 -16.52 0.10 30.73
N LEU A 103 -16.64 -1.17 30.36
CA LEU A 103 -17.44 -2.14 31.11
C LEU A 103 -16.86 -2.33 32.51
N ASP A 104 -15.56 -2.59 32.62
CA ASP A 104 -14.88 -2.80 33.90
C ASP A 104 -15.01 -1.60 34.83
N GLN A 105 -14.81 -0.38 34.30
CA GLN A 105 -14.96 0.86 35.06
C GLN A 105 -16.40 1.09 35.56
N ASN A 106 -17.41 0.85 34.71
CA ASN A 106 -18.80 1.03 35.13
C ASN A 106 -19.26 -0.09 36.07
N LYS A 107 -18.78 -1.31 35.87
CA LYS A 107 -19.05 -2.43 36.78
C LYS A 107 -18.46 -2.14 38.15
N ALA A 108 -17.19 -1.74 38.23
CA ALA A 108 -16.56 -1.35 39.49
C ALA A 108 -17.28 -0.18 40.18
N LYS A 109 -17.76 0.82 39.42
CA LYS A 109 -18.54 1.93 39.98
C LYS A 109 -19.89 1.46 40.53
N TYR A 110 -20.58 0.57 39.82
CA TYR A 110 -21.83 -0.03 40.28
C TYR A 110 -21.63 -0.81 41.59
N GLU A 111 -20.64 -1.71 41.64
CA GLU A 111 -20.34 -2.49 42.85
C GLU A 111 -20.03 -1.58 44.04
N LYS A 112 -19.25 -0.51 43.85
CA LYS A 112 -18.95 0.47 44.91
C LYS A 112 -20.20 1.18 45.43
N LEU A 113 -21.09 1.62 44.52
CA LEU A 113 -22.34 2.29 44.92
C LEU A 113 -23.27 1.33 45.66
N LYS A 114 -23.31 0.06 45.23
CA LYS A 114 -24.18 -0.96 45.79
C LYS A 114 -23.70 -1.37 47.18
N ALA A 115 -22.40 -1.60 47.33
CA ALA A 115 -21.77 -1.86 48.62
C ALA A 115 -21.94 -0.70 49.60
N ALA A 116 -21.96 0.54 49.11
CA ALA A 116 -22.19 1.73 49.92
C ALA A 116 -23.69 1.98 50.26
N GLY A 117 -24.62 1.16 49.77
CA GLY A 117 -26.07 1.36 49.99
C GLY A 117 -26.63 2.63 49.33
N LYS A 118 -25.90 3.24 48.38
CA LYS A 118 -26.27 4.53 47.75
C LYS A 118 -27.18 4.36 46.52
N LEU A 119 -27.77 3.18 46.34
CA LEU A 119 -28.61 2.84 45.20
C LEU A 119 -30.03 2.55 45.67
N SER A 120 -30.99 3.34 45.15
CA SER A 120 -32.40 3.01 45.27
C SER A 120 -32.77 1.89 44.28
N PRO A 121 -33.87 1.16 44.50
CA PRO A 121 -34.30 0.07 43.60
C PRO A 121 -34.41 0.51 42.12
N ASN A 122 -34.98 1.70 41.89
CA ASN A 122 -35.10 2.26 40.54
C ASN A 122 -33.73 2.63 39.92
N ALA A 123 -32.78 3.10 40.73
CA ALA A 123 -31.44 3.41 40.27
C ALA A 123 -30.65 2.13 39.95
N ASP A 124 -30.83 1.07 40.73
CA ASP A 124 -30.25 -0.25 40.49
C ASP A 124 -30.66 -0.82 39.12
N VAL A 125 -31.95 -0.76 38.79
CA VAL A 125 -32.46 -1.20 37.48
C VAL A 125 -31.82 -0.41 36.33
N LYS A 126 -31.66 0.92 36.48
CA LYS A 126 -30.99 1.77 35.47
C LYS A 126 -29.52 1.38 35.29
N TRP A 127 -28.82 1.06 36.37
CA TRP A 127 -27.43 0.61 36.32
C TRP A 127 -27.28 -0.74 35.64
N ILE A 128 -28.15 -1.70 35.96
CA ILE A 128 -28.16 -3.02 35.32
C ILE A 128 -28.38 -2.86 33.81
N LYS A 129 -29.37 -2.06 33.39
CA LYS A 129 -29.61 -1.76 31.97
C LYS A 129 -28.40 -1.11 31.27
N LYS A 130 -27.69 -0.22 31.98
CA LYS A 130 -26.49 0.43 31.46
C LYS A 130 -25.33 -0.57 31.29
N LEU A 131 -25.13 -1.47 32.26
CA LEU A 131 -24.12 -2.52 32.20
C LEU A 131 -24.40 -3.51 31.05
N ASP A 132 -25.66 -3.91 30.86
CA ASP A 132 -26.08 -4.72 29.70
C ASP A 132 -25.71 -4.05 28.37
N GLY A 133 -25.95 -2.73 28.24
CA GLY A 133 -25.53 -1.97 27.07
C GLY A 133 -24.01 -1.99 26.82
N TYR A 134 -23.19 -1.95 27.88
CA TYR A 134 -21.74 -2.07 27.76
C TYR A 134 -21.30 -3.51 27.43
N THR A 135 -21.94 -4.52 28.00
CA THR A 135 -21.70 -5.94 27.69
C THR A 135 -21.97 -6.22 26.21
N LYS A 136 -23.12 -5.78 25.68
CA LYS A 136 -23.46 -5.88 24.25
C LYS A 136 -22.45 -5.17 23.35
N THR A 137 -21.91 -4.04 23.81
CA THR A 137 -20.85 -3.31 23.08
C THR A 137 -19.54 -4.09 23.06
N LEU A 138 -19.16 -4.70 24.18
CA LEU A 138 -17.98 -5.56 24.27
C LEU A 138 -18.14 -6.79 23.37
N GLU A 139 -19.28 -7.47 23.40
CA GLU A 139 -19.56 -8.61 22.51
C GLU A 139 -19.47 -8.26 21.03
N LYS A 140 -20.03 -7.11 20.62
CA LYS A 140 -19.89 -6.60 19.25
C LYS A 140 -18.41 -6.36 18.91
N ALA A 141 -17.64 -5.77 19.82
CA ALA A 141 -16.21 -5.54 19.61
C ALA A 141 -15.41 -6.86 19.53
N THR A 142 -15.73 -7.84 20.37
CA THR A 142 -15.14 -9.19 20.35
C THR A 142 -15.43 -9.92 19.05
N ARG A 143 -16.68 -9.88 18.55
CA ARG A 143 -17.03 -10.47 17.24
C ARG A 143 -16.26 -9.83 16.11
N ASN A 144 -16.16 -8.50 16.11
CA ASN A 144 -15.39 -7.78 15.09
C ASN A 144 -13.90 -8.13 15.14
N LEU A 145 -13.32 -8.27 16.34
CA LEU A 145 -11.93 -8.66 16.54
C LEU A 145 -11.65 -10.09 16.03
N LYS A 146 -12.56 -11.03 16.29
CA LYS A 146 -12.44 -12.41 15.78
C LYS A 146 -12.54 -12.50 14.24
N ARG A 147 -13.23 -11.54 13.61
CA ARG A 147 -13.44 -11.50 12.16
C ARG A 147 -12.27 -10.87 11.39
N THR A 148 -11.50 -9.98 12.04
CA THR A 148 -10.36 -9.25 11.45
C THR A 148 -9.06 -10.02 11.58
#